data_AF-A0A7R9Y7F3-F1
#
_entry.id   AF-A0A7R9Y7F3-F1
#
_cell.length_a   1.000
_cell.length_b   1.000
_cell.length_c   1.000
_cell.angle_alpha   90.00
_cell.angle_beta   90.00
_cell.angle_gamma   90.00
#
_symmetry.space_group_name_H-M   'P 1'
#
loop_
_entity.id
_entity.type
_entity.pdbx_description
1 polymer ?
#
loop_
_entity_poly.entity_id
_entity_poly.type
_entity_poly.pdbx_seq_one_letter_code
_entity_poly.pdbx_strand_id
1 'polypeptide(L)'
;GGDGVSVGAVLFLTIIMAMASGIGAVPFFFVGRLSPRWSGIANALACGVMIAASFDLVHEGEPYGSSLVVAGVCVGALFIARMHSILHDQEDIRFSGFDGADARKTFLMIGIMTAHALGEGCGVGVSFSGAKGWAQGQLVALAIGVHNVPEGMAVAAVLHSRGSTPWTCASWA
;
A
#
# COMPACT_ATOMS: atom_id res chain seq x y z
N GLY A 1 26.84 11.24 19.42
CA GLY A 1 26.28 12.55 19.08
C GLY A 1 25.02 12.28 18.33
N GLY A 2 23.88 12.63 18.92
CA GLY A 2 22.58 12.28 18.39
C GLY A 2 22.16 13.25 17.31
N ASP A 3 22.10 12.77 16.08
CA ASP A 3 21.13 13.24 15.10
C ASP A 3 20.18 12.08 14.88
N GLY A 4 19.24 11.90 15.81
CA GLY A 4 18.12 10.99 15.59
C GLY A 4 17.40 11.42 14.31
N VAL A 5 16.95 10.44 13.52
CA VAL A 5 16.20 10.74 12.29
C VAL A 5 15.03 11.67 12.63
N SER A 6 14.96 12.81 11.94
CA SER A 6 13.91 13.79 12.18
C SER A 6 12.54 13.20 11.86
N VAL A 7 11.62 13.24 12.82
CA VAL A 7 10.22 12.82 12.63
C VAL A 7 9.58 13.57 11.45
N GLY A 8 9.90 14.85 11.27
CA GLY A 8 9.41 15.63 10.13
C GLY A 8 9.90 15.08 8.79
N ALA A 9 11.13 14.57 8.74
CA ALA A 9 11.69 13.96 7.53
C ALA A 9 11.04 12.60 7.23
N VAL A 10 10.78 11.78 8.25
CA VAL A 10 10.04 10.51 8.11
C VAL A 10 8.64 10.76 7.60
N LEU A 11 7.92 11.72 8.19
CA LEU A 11 6.56 12.09 7.75
C LEU A 11 6.57 12.58 6.31
N PHE A 12 7.51 13.45 5.95
CA PHE A 12 7.64 13.97 4.59
C PHE A 12 7.88 12.85 3.57
N LEU A 13 8.81 11.93 3.84
CA LEU A 13 9.07 10.80 2.95
C LEU A 13 7.89 9.83 2.87
N THR A 14 7.19 9.60 3.98
CA THR A 14 5.99 8.74 4.00
C THR A 14 4.84 9.36 3.19
N ILE A 15 4.69 10.70 3.23
CA ILE A 15 3.72 11.41 2.38
C ILE A 15 4.09 11.29 0.91
N ILE A 16 5.37 11.50 0.55
CA ILE A 16 5.83 11.34 -0.85
C ILE A 16 5.59 9.92 -1.34
N MET A 17 5.91 8.92 -0.51
CA MET A 17 5.65 7.52 -0.80
C MET A 17 4.16 7.28 -1.04
N ALA A 18 3.28 7.76 -0.16
CA ALA A 18 1.83 7.62 -0.33
C ALA A 18 1.31 8.32 -1.60
N MET A 19 1.84 9.48 -1.95
CA MET A 19 1.48 10.20 -3.18
C MET A 19 1.85 9.42 -4.46
N ALA A 20 2.80 8.47 -4.39
CA ALA A 20 3.16 7.65 -5.53
C ALA A 20 1.99 6.76 -6.01
N SER A 21 1.07 6.37 -5.13
CA SER A 21 -0.14 5.63 -5.52
C SER A 21 -1.02 6.42 -6.48
N GLY A 22 -1.23 7.72 -6.19
CA GLY A 22 -1.97 8.62 -7.07
C GLY A 22 -1.34 8.80 -8.46
N ILE A 23 0.00 8.66 -8.58
CA ILE A 23 0.70 8.67 -9.88
C ILE A 23 0.26 7.47 -10.74
N GLY A 24 -0.08 6.34 -10.12
CA GLY A 24 -0.61 5.16 -10.80
C GLY A 24 -1.90 5.42 -11.58
N ALA A 25 -2.67 6.46 -11.22
CA ALA A 25 -3.88 6.86 -11.92
C ALA A 25 -3.63 7.71 -13.19
N VAL A 26 -2.42 8.25 -13.38
CA VAL A 26 -2.06 9.15 -14.50
C VAL A 26 -2.39 8.57 -15.89
N PRO A 27 -2.14 7.29 -16.20
CA PRO A 27 -2.48 6.74 -17.51
C PRO A 27 -3.97 6.91 -17.86
N PHE A 28 -4.87 6.87 -16.89
CA PHE A 28 -6.32 6.96 -17.11
C PHE A 28 -6.80 8.35 -17.54
N PHE A 29 -5.95 9.38 -17.45
CA PHE A 29 -6.24 10.69 -18.05
C PHE A 29 -6.12 10.68 -19.58
N PHE A 30 -5.36 9.73 -20.14
CA PHE A 30 -5.07 9.64 -21.57
C PHE A 30 -5.71 8.42 -22.23
N VAL A 31 -5.86 7.32 -21.49
CA VAL A 31 -6.46 6.07 -21.97
C VAL A 31 -7.66 5.66 -21.13
N GLY A 32 -8.80 5.42 -21.79
CA GLY A 32 -10.05 5.07 -21.10
C GLY A 32 -10.09 3.64 -20.53
N ARG A 33 -9.21 2.72 -20.96
CA ARG A 33 -9.06 1.38 -20.36
C ARG A 33 -7.63 0.87 -20.51
N LEU A 34 -7.06 0.38 -19.42
CA LEU A 34 -5.80 -0.37 -19.44
C LEU A 34 -6.06 -1.83 -19.84
N SER A 35 -5.14 -2.40 -20.62
CA SER A 35 -5.28 -3.81 -21.02
C SER A 35 -4.93 -4.74 -19.83
N PRO A 36 -5.55 -5.92 -19.72
CA PRO A 36 -5.25 -6.86 -18.64
C PRO A 36 -3.77 -7.26 -18.53
N ARG A 37 -3.04 -7.21 -19.65
CA ARG A 37 -1.59 -7.49 -19.69
C ARG A 37 -0.80 -6.45 -18.91
N TRP A 38 -1.10 -5.16 -19.11
CA TRP A 38 -0.41 -4.07 -18.40
C TRP A 38 -0.73 -4.07 -16.92
N SER A 39 -1.99 -4.31 -16.54
CA SER A 39 -2.36 -4.49 -15.13
C SER A 39 -1.66 -5.70 -14.50
N GLY A 40 -1.50 -6.80 -15.24
CA GLY A 40 -0.76 -7.98 -14.78
C GLY A 40 0.73 -7.71 -14.55
N ILE A 41 1.38 -6.99 -15.46
CA ILE A 41 2.80 -6.60 -15.32
C ILE A 41 2.97 -5.66 -14.11
N ALA A 42 2.10 -4.66 -13.99
CA ALA A 42 2.10 -3.73 -12.85
C ALA A 42 1.97 -4.49 -11.52
N ASN A 43 0.99 -5.39 -11.41
CA ASN A 43 0.80 -6.19 -10.21
C ASN A 43 1.99 -7.11 -9.90
N ALA A 44 2.61 -7.70 -10.93
CA ALA A 44 3.80 -8.54 -10.74
C ALA A 44 5.00 -7.74 -10.21
N LEU A 45 5.21 -6.52 -10.71
CA LEU A 45 6.23 -5.60 -10.20
C LEU A 45 5.95 -5.24 -8.74
N ALA A 46 4.71 -4.85 -8.44
CA ALA A 46 4.28 -4.56 -7.08
C ALA A 46 4.55 -5.74 -6.12
N CYS A 47 4.12 -6.96 -6.46
CA CYS A 47 4.37 -8.15 -5.66
C CYS A 47 5.88 -8.42 -5.45
N GLY A 48 6.69 -8.30 -6.50
CA GLY A 48 8.13 -8.54 -6.42
C GLY A 48 8.82 -7.58 -5.44
N VAL A 49 8.48 -6.30 -5.50
CA VAL A 49 9.03 -5.29 -4.59
C VAL A 49 8.60 -5.54 -3.14
N MET A 50 7.34 -5.90 -2.89
CA MET A 50 6.88 -6.20 -1.52
C MET A 50 7.47 -7.46 -0.94
N ILE A 51 7.73 -8.49 -1.75
CA ILE A 51 8.45 -9.69 -1.30
C ILE A 51 9.87 -9.29 -0.87
N ALA A 52 10.58 -8.51 -1.70
CA ALA A 52 11.94 -8.06 -1.38
C ALA A 52 11.97 -7.21 -0.11
N ALA A 53 11.05 -6.24 0.03
CA ALA A 53 10.92 -5.40 1.22
C ALA A 53 10.57 -6.22 2.48
N SER A 54 9.74 -7.25 2.34
CA SER A 54 9.39 -8.15 3.46
C SER A 54 10.61 -8.94 3.95
N PHE A 55 11.43 -9.47 3.03
CA PHE A 55 12.67 -10.15 3.41
C PHE A 55 13.65 -9.21 4.10
N ASP A 56 13.77 -7.98 3.60
CA ASP A 56 14.64 -6.96 4.18
C ASP A 56 14.19 -6.59 5.61
N LEU A 57 12.88 -6.39 5.84
CA LEU A 57 12.31 -6.13 7.17
C LEU A 57 12.49 -7.31 8.15
N VAL A 58 12.33 -8.55 7.67
CA VAL A 58 12.58 -9.75 8.48
C VAL A 58 14.05 -9.83 8.89
N HIS A 59 14.96 -9.54 7.97
CA HIS A 59 16.39 -9.53 8.24
C HIS A 59 16.80 -8.40 9.19
N GLU A 60 16.23 -7.21 9.03
CA GLU A 60 16.45 -6.07 9.92
C GLU A 60 15.89 -6.32 11.34
N GLY A 61 14.80 -7.09 11.45
CA GLY A 61 14.21 -7.48 12.73
C GLY A 61 14.95 -8.58 13.47
N GLU A 62 15.72 -9.42 12.77
CA GLU A 62 16.37 -10.62 13.32
C GLU A 62 17.27 -10.35 14.55
N PRO A 63 18.08 -9.27 14.57
CA PRO A 63 18.91 -8.92 15.73
C PRO A 63 18.12 -8.60 17.01
N TYR A 64 16.84 -8.24 16.89
CA TYR A 64 15.97 -7.95 18.03
C TYR A 64 15.31 -9.23 18.61
N GLY A 65 15.46 -10.37 17.94
CA GLY A 65 14.99 -11.68 18.39
C GLY A 65 14.07 -12.35 17.37
N SER A 66 14.49 -13.50 16.84
CA SER A 66 13.77 -14.22 15.78
C SER A 66 12.34 -14.62 16.18
N SER A 67 12.10 -14.93 17.46
CA SER A 67 10.76 -15.24 17.97
C SER A 67 9.82 -14.03 17.94
N LEU A 68 10.34 -12.82 18.22
CA LEU A 68 9.59 -11.57 18.12
C LEU A 68 9.27 -11.23 16.66
N VAL A 69 10.22 -11.45 15.74
CA VAL A 69 9.97 -11.29 14.30
C VAL A 69 8.85 -12.20 13.82
N VAL A 70 8.92 -13.49 14.16
CA VAL A 70 7.87 -14.46 13.80
C VAL A 70 6.52 -14.06 14.40
N ALA A 71 6.50 -13.66 15.68
CA ALA A 71 5.28 -13.18 16.32
C ALA A 71 4.72 -11.93 15.62
N GLY A 72 5.57 -10.98 15.26
CA GLY A 72 5.19 -9.78 14.52
C GLY A 72 4.59 -10.09 13.16
N VAL A 73 5.21 -11.00 12.39
CA VAL A 73 4.68 -11.48 11.10
C VAL A 73 3.32 -12.15 11.29
N CYS A 74 3.17 -13.02 12.29
CA CYS A 74 1.88 -13.66 12.59
C CYS A 74 0.81 -12.65 13.00
N VAL A 75 1.14 -11.65 13.82
CA VAL A 75 0.23 -10.59 14.24
C VAL A 75 -0.20 -9.73 13.04
N GLY A 76 0.73 -9.36 12.16
CA GLY A 76 0.44 -8.62 10.93
C GLY A 76 -0.46 -9.41 9.97
N ALA A 77 -0.16 -10.70 9.76
CA ALA A 77 -1.00 -11.58 8.95
C ALA A 77 -2.41 -11.74 9.53
N LEU A 78 -2.51 -11.92 10.85
CA LEU A 78 -3.79 -11.99 11.55
C LEU A 78 -4.56 -10.67 11.44
N PHE A 79 -3.88 -9.53 11.55
CA PHE A 79 -4.48 -8.21 11.39
C PHE A 79 -5.14 -8.06 10.02
N ILE A 80 -4.42 -8.34 8.94
CA ILE A 80 -4.99 -8.28 7.58
C ILE A 80 -6.12 -9.29 7.40
N ALA A 81 -5.98 -10.51 7.91
CA ALA A 81 -7.04 -11.52 7.84
C ALA A 81 -8.32 -11.09 8.58
N ARG A 82 -8.17 -10.46 9.75
CA ARG A 82 -9.31 -9.92 10.52
C ARG A 82 -9.93 -8.71 9.85
N MET A 83 -9.14 -7.80 9.30
CA MET A 83 -9.66 -6.67 8.51
C MET A 83 -10.46 -7.17 7.32
N HIS A 84 -9.95 -8.16 6.59
CA HIS A 84 -10.68 -8.77 5.48
C HIS A 84 -12.01 -9.39 5.94
N SER A 85 -12.03 -10.16 7.03
CA SER A 85 -13.26 -10.76 7.57
C SER A 85 -14.28 -9.70 8.00
N ILE A 86 -13.86 -8.70 8.78
CA ILE A 86 -14.73 -7.64 9.30
C ILE A 86 -15.35 -6.83 8.16
N LEU A 87 -14.55 -6.52 7.13
CA LEU A 87 -15.03 -5.79 5.96
C LEU A 87 -15.97 -6.67 5.12
N HIS A 88 -15.65 -7.95 4.94
CA HIS A 88 -16.47 -8.89 4.17
C HIS A 88 -17.88 -9.06 4.77
N ASP A 89 -17.99 -9.08 6.09
CA ASP A 89 -19.26 -9.28 6.81
C ASP A 89 -20.18 -8.04 6.78
N GLN A 90 -19.73 -6.92 6.18
CA GLN A 90 -20.59 -5.77 5.92
C GLN A 90 -21.44 -6.00 4.66
N GLU A 91 -22.73 -6.29 4.85
CA GLU A 91 -23.66 -6.60 3.76
C GLU A 91 -24.33 -5.35 3.15
N ASP A 92 -24.54 -4.28 3.93
CA ASP A 92 -25.36 -3.12 3.54
C ASP A 92 -24.55 -1.83 3.29
N ILE A 93 -23.63 -1.86 2.32
CA ILE A 93 -22.82 -0.67 2.00
C ILE A 93 -23.27 0.01 0.72
N ARG A 94 -23.83 1.21 0.90
CA ARG A 94 -24.01 2.21 -0.15
C ARG A 94 -22.77 3.09 -0.21
N PHE A 95 -21.95 2.95 -1.24
CA PHE A 95 -20.77 3.77 -1.45
C PHE A 95 -21.09 4.87 -2.48
N SER A 96 -20.80 6.12 -2.12
CA SER A 96 -21.07 7.35 -2.89
C SER A 96 -20.96 7.16 -4.43
N GLY A 97 -22.09 7.04 -5.12
CA GLY A 97 -22.16 6.97 -6.60
C GLY A 97 -22.18 5.57 -7.21
N PHE A 98 -22.15 4.50 -6.40
CA PHE A 98 -22.25 3.12 -6.86
C PHE A 98 -23.45 2.41 -6.21
N ASP A 99 -24.19 1.62 -7.00
CA ASP A 99 -25.32 0.83 -6.52
C ASP A 99 -25.00 -0.67 -6.50
N GLY A 100 -25.55 -1.38 -5.50
CA GLY A 100 -25.54 -2.84 -5.43
C GLY A 100 -24.14 -3.47 -5.30
N ALA A 101 -23.90 -4.53 -6.08
CA ALA A 101 -22.70 -5.37 -5.95
C ALA A 101 -21.38 -4.67 -6.29
N ASP A 102 -21.41 -3.63 -7.14
CA ASP A 102 -20.21 -2.87 -7.51
C ASP A 102 -19.79 -1.87 -6.42
N ALA A 103 -20.74 -1.33 -5.66
CA ALA A 103 -20.46 -0.50 -4.48
C ALA A 103 -19.75 -1.31 -3.40
N ARG A 104 -20.27 -2.50 -3.09
CA ARG A 104 -19.68 -3.41 -2.10
C ARG A 104 -18.26 -3.81 -2.48
N LYS A 105 -18.03 -4.25 -3.71
CA LYS A 105 -16.67 -4.65 -4.17
C LYS A 105 -15.68 -3.48 -4.10
N THR A 106 -16.13 -2.28 -4.43
CA THR A 106 -15.30 -1.07 -4.36
C THR A 106 -14.97 -0.70 -2.91
N PHE A 107 -15.96 -0.74 -2.01
CA PHE A 107 -15.73 -0.49 -0.59
C PHE A 107 -14.76 -1.50 0.03
N LEU A 108 -14.99 -2.80 -0.21
CA LEU A 108 -14.13 -3.88 0.29
C LEU A 108 -12.68 -3.67 -0.18
N MET A 109 -12.51 -3.35 -1.46
CA MET A 109 -11.21 -3.03 -2.02
C MET A 109 -10.58 -1.84 -1.31
N ILE A 110 -11.24 -0.67 -1.25
CA ILE A 110 -10.69 0.52 -0.60
C ILE A 110 -10.34 0.25 0.88
N GLY A 111 -11.19 -0.47 1.61
CA GLY A 111 -10.95 -0.81 3.01
C GLY A 111 -9.73 -1.71 3.21
N ILE A 112 -9.58 -2.76 2.40
CA ILE A 112 -8.41 -3.67 2.47
C ILE A 112 -7.14 -2.94 2.04
N MET A 113 -7.19 -2.15 0.97
CA MET A 113 -6.05 -1.37 0.49
C MET A 113 -5.62 -0.32 1.53
N THR A 114 -6.58 0.30 2.24
CA THR A 114 -6.26 1.21 3.36
C THR A 114 -5.51 0.49 4.47
N ALA A 115 -5.94 -0.72 4.84
CA ALA A 115 -5.24 -1.54 5.84
C ALA A 115 -3.84 -1.95 5.36
N HIS A 116 -3.66 -2.17 4.05
CA HIS A 116 -2.37 -2.44 3.43
C HIS A 116 -1.42 -1.25 3.55
N ALA A 117 -1.84 -0.07 3.09
CA ALA A 117 -1.07 1.18 3.14
C ALA A 117 -0.70 1.59 4.58
N LEU A 118 -1.56 1.28 5.56
CA LEU A 118 -1.22 1.43 6.98
C LEU A 118 0.01 0.57 7.35
N GLY A 119 0.00 -0.70 6.94
CA GLY A 119 1.11 -1.63 7.18
C GLY A 119 2.41 -1.16 6.51
N GLU A 120 2.34 -0.65 5.28
CA GLU A 120 3.47 -0.06 4.56
C GLU A 120 4.05 1.15 5.31
N GLY A 121 3.19 2.08 5.73
CA GLY A 121 3.60 3.25 6.51
C GLY A 121 4.26 2.88 7.84
N CYS A 122 3.72 1.88 8.54
CA CYS A 122 4.37 1.31 9.73
C CYS A 122 5.75 0.73 9.39
N GLY A 123 5.85 -0.04 8.31
CA GLY A 123 7.11 -0.63 7.81
C GLY A 123 8.19 0.40 7.51
N VAL A 124 7.83 1.50 6.83
CA VAL A 124 8.74 2.63 6.60
C VAL A 124 9.15 3.28 7.91
N GLY A 125 8.19 3.57 8.79
CA GLY A 125 8.44 4.22 10.08
C GLY A 125 9.45 3.44 10.94
N VAL A 126 9.25 2.12 11.07
CA VAL A 126 10.19 1.28 11.85
C VAL A 126 11.56 1.19 11.19
N SER A 127 11.64 1.23 9.85
CA SER A 127 12.90 1.16 9.11
C SER A 127 13.82 2.37 9.38
N PHE A 128 13.26 3.55 9.67
CA PHE A 128 14.03 4.72 10.11
C PHE A 128 14.56 4.62 11.54
N SER A 129 13.97 3.75 12.36
CA SER A 129 14.36 3.54 13.76
C SER A 129 15.37 2.41 13.96
N GLY A 130 15.64 1.61 12.92
CA GLY A 130 16.59 0.51 12.94
C GLY A 130 18.05 0.95 13.07
N ALA A 131 18.96 -0.01 13.19
CA ALA A 131 20.38 0.25 13.42
C ALA A 131 21.05 1.03 12.27
N LYS A 132 20.55 0.82 11.06
CA LYS A 132 20.98 1.52 9.84
C LYS A 132 20.31 2.90 9.65
N GLY A 133 19.31 3.23 10.48
CA GLY A 133 18.65 4.54 10.55
C GLY A 133 18.19 5.10 9.20
N TRP A 134 18.67 6.31 8.87
CA TRP A 134 18.28 7.08 7.68
C TRP A 134 18.48 6.35 6.35
N ALA A 135 19.57 5.60 6.21
CA ALA A 135 19.87 4.91 4.95
C ALA A 135 18.84 3.80 4.66
N GLN A 136 18.49 3.02 5.68
CA GLN A 136 17.52 1.94 5.58
C GLN A 136 16.11 2.48 5.35
N GLY A 137 15.69 3.49 6.14
CA GLY A 137 14.38 4.09 5.96
C GLY A 137 14.17 4.69 4.57
N GLN A 138 15.18 5.33 3.99
CA GLN A 138 15.09 5.83 2.60
C GLN A 138 14.98 4.68 1.58
N LEU A 139 15.74 3.60 1.76
CA LEU A 139 15.69 2.45 0.86
C LEU A 139 14.29 1.83 0.86
N VAL A 140 13.73 1.60 2.06
CA VAL A 140 12.39 1.01 2.22
C VAL A 140 11.31 1.96 1.72
N ALA A 141 11.38 3.26 2.04
CA ALA A 141 10.44 4.26 1.55
C ALA A 141 10.44 4.37 0.02
N LEU A 142 11.62 4.33 -0.60
CA LEU A 142 11.75 4.37 -2.07
C LEU A 142 11.21 3.07 -2.70
N ALA A 143 11.53 1.91 -2.13
CA ALA A 143 11.04 0.63 -2.60
C ALA A 143 9.50 0.61 -2.56
N ILE A 144 8.91 0.98 -1.42
CA ILE A 144 7.45 1.05 -1.28
C ILE A 144 6.88 2.11 -2.24
N GLY A 145 7.48 3.30 -2.35
CA GLY A 145 7.03 4.30 -3.33
C GLY A 145 7.00 3.78 -4.78
N VAL A 146 7.97 2.93 -5.17
CA VAL A 146 7.97 2.27 -6.48
C VAL A 146 6.87 1.21 -6.61
N HIS A 147 6.53 0.51 -5.53
CA HIS A 147 5.40 -0.42 -5.46
C HIS A 147 4.04 0.27 -5.62
N ASN A 148 3.89 1.41 -4.95
CA ASN A 148 2.65 2.18 -4.87
C ASN A 148 2.16 2.63 -6.26
N VAL A 149 3.05 2.94 -7.20
CA VAL A 149 2.65 3.32 -8.58
C VAL A 149 1.86 2.19 -9.29
N PRO A 150 2.40 0.95 -9.43
CA PRO A 150 1.64 -0.18 -9.97
C PRO A 150 0.38 -0.53 -9.17
N GLU A 151 0.41 -0.44 -7.84
CA GLU A 151 -0.73 -0.71 -6.97
C GLU A 151 -1.87 0.30 -7.20
N GLY A 152 -1.55 1.60 -7.17
CA GLY A 152 -2.48 2.68 -7.45
C GLY A 152 -3.04 2.62 -8.87
N MET A 153 -2.27 2.12 -9.84
CA MET A 153 -2.77 1.82 -11.19
C MET A 153 -3.82 0.71 -11.17
N ALA A 154 -3.67 -0.33 -10.35
CA ALA A 154 -4.65 -1.39 -10.20
C ALA A 154 -5.94 -0.88 -9.53
N VAL A 155 -5.82 -0.05 -8.49
CA VAL A 155 -6.97 0.61 -7.84
C VAL A 155 -7.70 1.52 -8.83
N ALA A 156 -6.97 2.37 -9.55
CA ALA A 156 -7.52 3.26 -10.56
C ALA A 156 -8.19 2.48 -11.71
N ALA A 157 -7.64 1.34 -12.14
CA ALA A 157 -8.27 0.49 -13.15
C ALA A 157 -9.65 0.01 -12.72
N VAL A 158 -9.77 -0.41 -11.46
CA VAL A 158 -11.00 -0.91 -10.87
C VAL A 158 -12.03 0.23 -10.76
N LEU A 159 -11.65 1.39 -10.22
CA LEU A 159 -12.53 2.55 -10.08
C LEU A 159 -13.00 3.09 -11.44
N HIS A 160 -12.07 3.24 -12.39
CA HIS A 160 -12.38 3.76 -13.72
C HIS A 160 -13.28 2.82 -14.51
N SER A 161 -13.11 1.49 -14.36
CA SER A 161 -13.99 0.49 -14.99
C SER A 161 -15.46 0.60 -14.53
N ARG A 162 -15.70 1.19 -13.35
CA ARG A 162 -17.03 1.43 -12.80
C ARG A 162 -17.57 2.84 -13.07
N GLY A 163 -16.83 3.67 -13.81
CA GLY A 163 -17.27 5.00 -14.22
C GLY A 163 -16.74 6.17 -13.38
N SER A 164 -15.80 5.93 -12.45
CA SER A 164 -15.13 7.03 -11.76
C SER A 164 -14.28 7.87 -12.71
N THR A 165 -14.27 9.18 -12.48
CA THR A 165 -13.38 10.10 -13.21
C THR A 165 -11.91 9.83 -12.86
N PRO A 166 -10.94 10.15 -13.74
CA PRO A 166 -9.52 10.00 -13.44
C PRO A 166 -9.08 10.77 -12.17
N TRP A 167 -9.70 11.91 -11.87
CA TRP A 167 -9.45 12.66 -10.62
C TRP A 167 -9.91 11.91 -9.39
N THR A 168 -11.10 11.32 -9.43
CA THR A 168 -11.58 10.43 -8.37
C THR A 168 -10.68 9.22 -8.23
N CYS A 169 -10.21 8.64 -9.34
CA CYS A 169 -9.28 7.52 -9.28
C CYS A 169 -7.95 7.92 -8.61
N ALA A 170 -7.40 9.09 -8.92
CA ALA A 170 -6.17 9.59 -8.32
C ALA A 170 -6.30 9.96 -6.83
N SER A 171 -7.49 10.37 -6.37
CA SER A 171 -7.73 10.70 -4.97
C SER A 171 -7.98 9.48 -4.08
N TRP A 172 -8.45 8.39 -4.68
CA TRP A 172 -8.79 7.13 -3.99
C TRP A 172 -7.77 6.01 -4.22
N ALA A 173 -6.79 6.23 -5.10
CA ALA A 173 -5.60 5.42 -5.25
C ALA A 173 -4.55 5.86 -4.23
#